data_AF-A0A2Z3KJR8-F1
#
_entry.id   AF-A0A2Z3KJR8-F1
#
_cell.length_a   1.000
_cell.length_b   1.000
_cell.length_c   1.000
_cell.angle_alpha   90.00
_cell.angle_beta   90.00
_cell.angle_gamma   90.00
#
_symmetry.space_group_name_H-M   'P 1'
#
loop_
_entity.id
_entity.type
_entity.pdbx_description
1 polymer ?
#
loop_
_entity_poly.entity_id
_entity_poly.type
_entity_poly.pdbx_seq_one_letter_code
_entity_poly.pdbx_strand_id
1 'polypeptide(L)'
;MKKFNHRDFDIETELITTRDGSIRGNLVNWDTVRRFQEEDILESLDIYLPWGEELDLWGYMEFIDQQIFREYPELLTEYKYDGDFSFENMRFSQVAKSIYDISIEFPAREDYGIDNIIDAIFEICEVPKGTMEEEDLPSDLQFWPSFISDEDNDFYISITEHELKVNDFQAKIKKLKDEIIQERDELKKKSMLLTCLILVESLVTSVILDKMPNIDSTNIKDIYHRKVVQESIISSVRNHAGRNKLFSQYFGEPLPQQSWISLRNSLAHDIGNSKLNKNIINVHGKDYNIISVIDKITNFSNELSKIIDKTADCSDENNMI
;
A
#
# COMPACT_ATOMS: atom_id res chain seq x y z
N MET A 1 -29.66 -2.04 -8.11
CA MET A 1 -29.57 -1.82 -6.66
C MET A 1 -28.27 -1.09 -6.35
N LYS A 2 -28.32 -0.08 -5.49
CA LYS A 2 -27.11 0.63 -5.05
C LYS A 2 -26.24 -0.30 -4.20
N LYS A 3 -24.93 -0.12 -4.27
CA LYS A 3 -23.97 -0.83 -3.44
C LYS A 3 -23.42 0.12 -2.40
N PHE A 4 -23.01 -0.43 -1.26
CA PHE A 4 -22.36 0.35 -0.21
C PHE A 4 -21.10 1.05 -0.73
N ASN A 5 -20.95 2.31 -0.36
CA ASN A 5 -19.78 3.12 -0.66
C ASN A 5 -19.32 3.79 0.62
N HIS A 6 -18.18 3.32 1.15
CA HIS A 6 -17.65 3.76 2.43
C HIS A 6 -17.31 5.25 2.49
N ARG A 7 -17.14 5.92 1.33
CA ARG A 7 -16.83 7.36 1.26
C ARG A 7 -17.98 8.28 1.60
N ASP A 8 -19.20 7.76 1.59
CA ASP A 8 -20.39 8.54 1.92
C ASP A 8 -20.60 8.65 3.44
N PHE A 9 -19.73 8.00 4.23
CA PHE A 9 -19.82 7.84 5.66
C PHE A 9 -18.55 8.32 6.38
N ASP A 10 -18.71 8.85 7.58
CA ASP A 10 -17.59 9.15 8.47
C ASP A 10 -17.22 7.88 9.24
N ILE A 11 -16.16 7.20 8.81
CA ILE A 11 -15.74 5.91 9.36
C ILE A 11 -14.55 6.13 10.28
N GLU A 12 -14.76 5.94 11.58
CA GLU A 12 -13.70 6.01 12.56
C GLU A 12 -12.76 4.80 12.46
N THR A 13 -11.46 5.06 12.42
CA THR A 13 -10.41 4.04 12.44
C THR A 13 -9.75 3.97 13.82
N GLU A 14 -9.52 2.77 14.34
CA GLU A 14 -8.82 2.56 15.60
C GLU A 14 -7.32 2.32 15.37
N LEU A 15 -6.46 3.03 16.09
CA LEU A 15 -5.00 2.88 15.98
C LEU A 15 -4.49 1.67 16.75
N ILE A 16 -3.65 0.87 16.10
CA ILE A 16 -2.95 -0.26 16.71
C ILE A 16 -1.58 0.21 17.20
N THR A 17 -1.40 0.27 18.52
CA THR A 17 -0.14 0.71 19.15
C THR A 17 0.66 -0.44 19.76
N THR A 18 1.99 -0.41 19.63
CA THR A 18 2.93 -1.29 20.33
C THR A 18 3.13 -0.87 21.79
N ARG A 19 3.74 -1.73 22.61
CA ARG A 19 3.95 -1.48 24.05
C ARG A 19 4.83 -0.26 24.36
N ASP A 20 5.66 0.17 23.41
CA ASP A 20 6.50 1.36 23.50
C ASP A 20 5.80 2.63 23.01
N GLY A 21 4.52 2.53 22.59
CA GLY A 21 3.72 3.65 22.11
C GLY A 21 3.84 3.94 20.61
N SER A 22 4.58 3.13 19.85
CA SER A 22 4.67 3.30 18.38
C SER A 22 3.38 2.83 17.71
N ILE A 23 2.94 3.51 16.65
CA ILE A 23 1.79 3.09 15.84
C ILE A 23 2.26 2.04 14.84
N ARG A 24 1.58 0.90 14.77
CA ARG A 24 1.85 -0.17 13.81
C ARG A 24 0.92 -0.10 12.59
N GLY A 25 -0.27 0.45 12.79
CA GLY A 25 -1.29 0.59 11.76
C GLY A 25 -2.63 0.97 12.35
N ASN A 26 -3.70 0.77 11.58
CA ASN A 26 -5.06 0.94 12.04
C ASN A 26 -6.00 -0.21 11.65
N LEU A 27 -7.20 -0.21 12.21
CA LEU A 27 -8.27 -1.13 11.86
C LEU A 27 -9.61 -0.40 11.82
N VAL A 28 -10.59 -1.01 11.17
CA VAL A 28 -12.00 -0.60 11.23
C VAL A 28 -12.82 -1.78 11.72
N ASN A 29 -13.66 -1.53 12.71
CA ASN A 29 -14.69 -2.49 13.14
C ASN A 29 -15.99 -2.19 12.40
N TRP A 30 -16.25 -2.95 11.33
CA TRP A 30 -17.43 -2.75 10.50
C TRP A 30 -18.73 -3.17 11.18
N ASP A 31 -18.68 -4.07 12.17
CA ASP A 31 -19.88 -4.41 12.97
C ASP A 31 -20.35 -3.19 13.78
N THR A 32 -19.39 -2.39 14.28
CA THR A 32 -19.67 -1.10 14.92
C THR A 32 -20.30 -0.13 13.93
N VAL A 33 -19.71 0.03 12.73
CA VAL A 33 -20.23 0.92 11.68
C VAL A 33 -21.67 0.53 11.28
N ARG A 34 -21.90 -0.75 10.97
CA ARG A 34 -23.21 -1.31 10.63
C ARG A 34 -24.28 -0.96 11.67
N ARG A 35 -23.93 -1.07 12.95
CA ARG A 35 -24.86 -0.84 14.05
C ARG A 35 -25.15 0.64 14.30
N PHE A 36 -24.12 1.48 14.27
CA PHE A 36 -24.26 2.90 14.64
C PHE A 36 -24.74 3.78 13.48
N GLN A 37 -24.53 3.34 12.24
CA GLN A 37 -24.93 4.08 11.03
C GLN A 37 -25.99 3.33 10.22
N GLU A 38 -26.75 2.41 10.86
CA GLU A 38 -27.71 1.55 10.16
C GLU A 38 -28.71 2.33 9.31
N GLU A 39 -29.35 3.34 9.91
CA GLU A 39 -30.36 4.18 9.23
C GLU A 39 -29.75 4.95 8.06
N ASP A 40 -28.59 5.57 8.26
CA ASP A 40 -27.87 6.31 7.21
C ASP A 40 -27.46 5.38 6.05
N ILE A 41 -27.03 4.16 6.36
CA ILE A 41 -26.67 3.15 5.37
C ILE A 41 -27.89 2.75 4.56
N LEU A 42 -29.01 2.43 5.21
CA LEU A 42 -30.26 2.07 4.53
C LEU A 42 -30.76 3.21 3.63
N GLU A 43 -30.72 4.46 4.11
CA GLU A 43 -31.10 5.64 3.32
C GLU A 43 -30.19 5.80 2.08
N SER A 44 -28.88 5.66 2.23
CA SER A 44 -27.93 5.76 1.11
C SER A 44 -28.20 4.72 0.00
N LEU A 45 -28.72 3.56 0.40
CA LEU A 45 -29.07 2.44 -0.46
C LEU A 45 -30.47 2.55 -1.08
N ASP A 46 -31.20 3.65 -0.78
CA ASP A 46 -32.61 3.86 -1.11
C ASP A 46 -33.54 2.77 -0.54
N ILE A 47 -33.25 2.29 0.68
CA ILE A 47 -34.04 1.27 1.38
C ILE A 47 -34.77 1.94 2.55
N TYR A 48 -36.09 1.86 2.53
CA TYR A 48 -36.96 2.37 3.57
C TYR A 48 -37.63 1.22 4.33
N LEU A 49 -37.44 1.21 5.65
CA LEU A 49 -38.03 0.24 6.57
C LEU A 49 -38.86 1.01 7.62
N PRO A 50 -40.21 1.00 7.52
CA PRO A 50 -41.09 1.79 8.38
C PRO A 50 -41.27 1.17 9.78
N TRP A 51 -40.19 1.04 10.55
CA TRP A 51 -40.19 0.37 11.85
C TRP A 51 -41.22 0.96 12.82
N GLY A 52 -42.12 0.10 13.32
CA GLY A 52 -43.16 0.46 14.29
C GLY A 52 -44.28 1.34 13.74
N GLU A 53 -44.33 1.56 12.42
CA GLU A 53 -45.36 2.35 11.78
C GLU A 53 -46.58 1.51 11.37
N GLU A 54 -47.75 2.14 11.28
CA GLU A 54 -48.93 1.56 10.65
C GLU A 54 -49.01 2.04 9.20
N LEU A 55 -48.91 1.11 8.25
CA LEU A 55 -49.04 1.39 6.83
C LEU A 55 -50.48 1.18 6.36
N ASP A 56 -50.97 2.06 5.50
CA ASP A 56 -52.14 1.74 4.69
C ASP A 56 -51.76 0.79 3.54
N LEU A 57 -52.75 0.33 2.76
CA LEU A 57 -52.48 -0.58 1.63
C LEU A 57 -51.51 0.01 0.59
N TRP A 58 -51.51 1.32 0.37
CA TRP A 58 -50.63 1.94 -0.60
C TRP A 58 -49.20 2.03 -0.06
N GLY A 59 -49.01 2.44 1.19
CA GLY A 59 -47.71 2.42 1.86
C GLY A 59 -47.10 1.01 1.88
N TYR A 60 -47.91 -0.02 2.12
CA TYR A 60 -47.43 -1.41 2.04
C TYR A 60 -47.04 -1.82 0.61
N MET A 61 -47.81 -1.41 -0.41
CA MET A 61 -47.45 -1.69 -1.80
C MET A 61 -46.17 -0.98 -2.23
N GLU A 62 -45.96 0.26 -1.78
CA GLU A 62 -44.70 0.99 -1.99
C GLU A 62 -43.52 0.28 -1.29
N PHE A 63 -43.74 -0.19 -0.06
CA PHE A 63 -42.74 -0.95 0.69
C PHE A 63 -42.28 -2.20 -0.06
N ILE A 64 -43.20 -3.06 -0.53
CA ILE A 64 -42.84 -4.29 -1.25
C ILE A 64 -42.33 -4.06 -2.68
N ASP A 65 -42.64 -2.90 -3.29
CA ASP A 65 -42.16 -2.54 -4.63
C ASP A 65 -40.72 -1.97 -4.63
N GLN A 66 -40.10 -1.78 -3.46
CA GLN A 66 -38.70 -1.42 -3.38
C GLN A 66 -37.82 -2.43 -4.14
N GLN A 67 -36.76 -1.93 -4.77
CA GLN A 67 -35.90 -2.74 -5.64
C GLN A 67 -35.36 -4.00 -4.93
N ILE A 68 -34.93 -3.86 -3.67
CA ILE A 68 -34.39 -4.95 -2.86
C ILE A 68 -35.37 -6.12 -2.71
N PHE A 69 -36.64 -5.85 -2.42
CA PHE A 69 -37.65 -6.91 -2.21
C PHE A 69 -38.17 -7.50 -3.52
N ARG A 70 -38.09 -6.77 -4.64
CA ARG A 70 -38.39 -7.33 -5.97
C ARG A 70 -37.30 -8.28 -6.46
N GLU A 71 -36.04 -7.95 -6.20
CA GLU A 71 -34.89 -8.77 -6.61
C GLU A 71 -34.65 -9.95 -5.65
N TYR A 72 -34.96 -9.77 -4.36
CA TYR A 72 -34.76 -10.74 -3.28
C TYR A 72 -36.05 -10.94 -2.46
N PRO A 73 -37.11 -11.52 -3.06
CA PRO A 73 -38.39 -11.73 -2.39
C PRO A 73 -38.30 -12.64 -1.14
N GLU A 74 -37.26 -13.47 -1.05
CA GLU A 74 -36.97 -14.32 0.12
C GLU A 74 -36.75 -13.52 1.41
N LEU A 75 -36.37 -12.24 1.32
CA LEU A 75 -36.28 -11.34 2.48
C LEU A 75 -37.66 -11.12 3.12
N LEU A 76 -38.73 -11.24 2.34
CA LEU A 76 -40.10 -11.14 2.83
C LEU A 76 -40.60 -12.45 3.45
N THR A 77 -40.11 -13.61 3.00
CA THR A 77 -40.77 -14.91 3.18
C THR A 77 -39.94 -15.98 3.92
N GLU A 78 -38.60 -15.98 3.77
CA GLU A 78 -37.75 -17.15 4.05
C GLU A 78 -36.67 -16.95 5.12
N TYR A 79 -36.45 -15.75 5.65
CA TYR A 79 -35.47 -15.52 6.73
C TYR A 79 -35.93 -16.07 8.10
N LYS A 80 -36.03 -17.40 8.20
CA LYS A 80 -36.34 -18.16 9.41
C LYS A 80 -35.05 -18.71 10.03
N TYR A 81 -34.26 -17.87 10.68
CA TYR A 81 -33.20 -18.36 11.56
C TYR A 81 -33.81 -18.63 12.95
N ASP A 82 -33.95 -19.91 13.28
CA ASP A 82 -34.40 -20.42 14.59
C ASP A 82 -35.74 -19.86 15.13
N GLY A 83 -36.70 -19.63 14.22
CA GLY A 83 -38.09 -19.26 14.53
C GLY A 83 -38.26 -17.82 15.02
N ASP A 84 -39.05 -17.03 14.29
CA ASP A 84 -40.17 -16.22 14.84
C ASP A 84 -40.45 -14.88 14.15
N PHE A 85 -39.67 -14.42 13.16
CA PHE A 85 -40.06 -13.25 12.36
C PHE A 85 -39.96 -13.44 10.85
N SER A 86 -41.01 -13.02 10.15
CA SER A 86 -41.12 -12.95 8.68
C SER A 86 -42.08 -11.82 8.37
N PHE A 87 -41.81 -11.04 7.32
CA PHE A 87 -42.72 -9.98 6.88
C PHE A 87 -44.09 -10.55 6.42
N GLU A 88 -44.17 -11.84 6.13
CA GLU A 88 -45.45 -12.55 5.92
C GLU A 88 -46.37 -12.57 7.15
N ASN A 89 -45.82 -12.40 8.36
CA ASN A 89 -46.57 -12.45 9.62
C ASN A 89 -46.99 -11.06 10.13
N MET A 90 -46.86 -10.01 9.32
CA MET A 90 -47.36 -8.67 9.67
C MET A 90 -48.85 -8.72 10.03
N ARG A 91 -49.23 -7.95 11.05
CA ARG A 91 -50.59 -7.96 11.58
C ARG A 91 -51.47 -6.99 10.80
N PHE A 92 -52.57 -7.50 10.27
CA PHE A 92 -53.65 -6.69 9.71
C PHE A 92 -54.60 -6.28 10.84
N SER A 93 -55.04 -5.02 10.86
CA SER A 93 -56.05 -4.59 11.82
C SER A 93 -57.39 -5.29 11.57
N GLN A 94 -57.97 -5.87 12.63
CA GLN A 94 -59.08 -6.83 12.51
C GLN A 94 -60.46 -6.23 12.20
N VAL A 95 -60.60 -4.93 11.90
CA VAL A 95 -61.91 -4.29 11.68
C VAL A 95 -61.90 -3.27 10.55
N ALA A 96 -61.51 -3.68 9.35
CA ALA A 96 -61.67 -2.87 8.14
C ALA A 96 -63.08 -3.05 7.53
N LYS A 97 -63.84 -1.97 7.34
CA LYS A 97 -65.17 -2.01 6.67
C LYS A 97 -65.05 -1.86 5.15
N SER A 98 -63.91 -1.36 4.69
CA SER A 98 -63.53 -1.11 3.32
C SER A 98 -62.06 -1.50 3.13
N ILE A 99 -61.65 -1.80 1.90
CA ILE A 99 -60.23 -2.06 1.57
C ILE A 99 -59.33 -0.87 1.97
N TYR A 100 -59.85 0.36 1.90
CA TYR A 100 -59.14 1.57 2.29
C TYR A 100 -58.96 1.72 3.82
N ASP A 101 -59.64 0.90 4.62
CA ASP A 101 -59.53 0.90 6.08
C ASP A 101 -58.53 -0.16 6.57
N ILE A 102 -57.88 -0.90 5.66
CA ILE A 102 -56.87 -1.89 6.03
C ILE A 102 -55.60 -1.14 6.43
N SER A 103 -55.20 -1.32 7.68
CA SER A 103 -53.89 -0.95 8.19
C SER A 103 -53.06 -2.19 8.50
N ILE A 104 -51.76 -2.10 8.21
CA ILE A 104 -50.76 -3.13 8.38
C ILE A 104 -49.75 -2.61 9.39
N GLU A 105 -49.65 -3.27 10.53
CA GLU A 105 -48.69 -2.93 11.58
C GLU A 105 -47.31 -3.48 11.18
N PHE A 106 -46.37 -2.57 10.92
CA PHE A 106 -44.98 -2.92 10.67
C PHE A 106 -44.29 -3.20 12.01
N PRO A 107 -43.43 -4.22 12.10
CA PRO A 107 -42.74 -4.58 13.35
C PRO A 107 -41.93 -3.42 13.95
N ALA A 108 -41.75 -3.42 15.26
CA ALA A 108 -40.86 -2.50 15.93
C ALA A 108 -39.39 -2.94 15.71
N ARG A 109 -38.44 -2.00 15.60
CA ARG A 109 -37.02 -2.32 15.33
C ARG A 109 -36.41 -3.29 16.33
N GLU A 110 -36.89 -3.28 17.58
CA GLU A 110 -36.44 -4.15 18.67
C GLU A 110 -37.03 -5.57 18.65
N ASP A 111 -37.96 -5.86 17.74
CA ASP A 111 -38.56 -7.18 17.64
C ASP A 111 -37.51 -8.24 17.26
N TYR A 112 -37.66 -9.43 17.85
CA TYR A 112 -36.71 -10.53 17.70
C TYR A 112 -36.56 -10.95 16.24
N GLY A 113 -35.32 -11.06 15.76
CA GLY A 113 -35.00 -11.55 14.41
C GLY A 113 -34.84 -10.45 13.34
N ILE A 114 -35.13 -9.18 13.64
CA ILE A 114 -34.92 -8.07 12.70
C ILE A 114 -33.46 -7.87 12.35
N ASP A 115 -32.55 -8.04 13.32
CA ASP A 115 -31.11 -7.90 13.08
C ASP A 115 -30.63 -8.83 11.96
N ASN A 116 -31.23 -10.02 11.81
CA ASN A 116 -30.90 -10.96 10.74
C ASN A 116 -31.34 -10.44 9.36
N ILE A 117 -32.48 -9.74 9.29
CA ILE A 117 -32.98 -9.14 8.05
C ILE A 117 -32.07 -7.98 7.65
N ILE A 118 -31.69 -7.12 8.60
CA ILE A 118 -30.75 -6.03 8.35
C ILE A 118 -29.40 -6.59 7.87
N ASP A 119 -28.86 -7.61 8.55
CA ASP A 119 -27.61 -8.24 8.16
C ASP A 119 -27.69 -8.83 6.74
N ALA A 120 -28.82 -9.44 6.37
CA ALA A 120 -29.04 -9.97 5.03
C ALA A 120 -29.05 -8.87 3.96
N ILE A 121 -29.77 -7.78 4.23
CA ILE A 121 -29.80 -6.60 3.34
C ILE A 121 -28.39 -6.04 3.18
N PHE A 122 -27.64 -5.90 4.28
CA PHE A 122 -26.27 -5.41 4.27
C PHE A 122 -25.31 -6.33 3.51
N GLU A 123 -25.46 -7.65 3.63
CA GLU A 123 -24.69 -8.61 2.82
C GLU A 123 -24.99 -8.49 1.33
N ILE A 124 -26.28 -8.40 0.96
CA ILE A 124 -26.74 -8.22 -0.42
C ILE A 124 -26.20 -6.90 -1.02
N CYS A 125 -26.12 -5.84 -0.21
CA CYS A 125 -25.63 -4.53 -0.61
C CYS A 125 -24.10 -4.36 -0.46
N GLU A 126 -23.38 -5.44 -0.12
CA GLU A 126 -21.92 -5.49 0.03
C GLU A 126 -21.37 -4.55 1.12
N VAL A 127 -22.14 -4.28 2.19
CA VAL A 127 -21.64 -3.60 3.39
C VAL A 127 -20.61 -4.53 4.06
N PRO A 128 -19.38 -4.11 4.37
CA PRO A 128 -18.38 -4.96 5.02
C PRO A 128 -18.81 -5.46 6.42
N LYS A 129 -18.32 -6.62 6.87
CA LYS A 129 -18.59 -7.21 8.20
C LYS A 129 -17.30 -7.47 8.98
N GLY A 130 -17.38 -7.46 10.30
CA GLY A 130 -16.28 -7.82 11.19
C GLY A 130 -15.19 -6.76 11.28
N THR A 131 -14.02 -7.16 11.77
CA THR A 131 -12.85 -6.29 11.83
C THR A 131 -11.99 -6.45 10.59
N MET A 132 -11.68 -5.35 9.92
CA MET A 132 -10.65 -5.29 8.88
C MET A 132 -9.41 -4.58 9.41
N GLU A 133 -8.26 -5.23 9.26
CA GLU A 133 -6.95 -4.64 9.54
C GLU A 133 -6.48 -3.80 8.34
N GLU A 134 -5.51 -2.92 8.56
CA GLU A 134 -5.02 -1.95 7.58
C GLU A 134 -4.74 -2.53 6.18
N GLU A 135 -4.17 -3.72 6.08
CA GLU A 135 -3.80 -4.35 4.79
C GLU A 135 -5.02 -4.60 3.89
N ASP A 136 -6.20 -4.78 4.49
CA ASP A 136 -7.46 -5.08 3.80
C ASP A 136 -8.40 -3.86 3.70
N LEU A 137 -8.03 -2.72 4.33
CA LEU A 137 -8.84 -1.49 4.29
C LEU A 137 -8.73 -0.77 2.94
N PRO A 138 -9.78 -0.05 2.51
CA PRO A 138 -9.67 0.96 1.47
C PRO A 138 -8.56 1.97 1.76
N SER A 139 -7.83 2.40 0.73
CA SER A 139 -6.63 3.24 0.86
C SER A 139 -6.87 4.62 1.50
N ASP A 140 -8.11 5.10 1.51
CA ASP A 140 -8.51 6.34 2.18
C ASP A 140 -8.80 6.16 3.68
N LEU A 141 -9.00 4.92 4.12
CA LEU A 141 -9.21 4.55 5.53
C LEU A 141 -7.96 3.97 6.20
N GLN A 142 -6.90 3.70 5.45
CA GLN A 142 -5.63 3.23 6.01
C GLN A 142 -4.85 4.39 6.68
N PHE A 143 -4.02 4.09 7.67
CA PHE A 143 -3.24 5.08 8.43
C PHE A 143 -2.00 5.57 7.67
N TRP A 144 -1.24 4.65 7.09
CA TRP A 144 0.00 4.95 6.36
C TRP A 144 -0.09 5.55 4.93
N PRO A 145 -1.20 5.47 4.16
CA PRO A 145 -1.26 6.01 2.79
C PRO A 145 -1.04 7.52 2.71
N SER A 146 -1.31 8.25 3.81
CA SER A 146 -1.09 9.68 3.88
C SER A 146 0.36 10.06 4.26
N PHE A 147 1.05 9.22 5.05
CA PHE A 147 2.41 9.50 5.51
C PHE A 147 3.52 9.02 4.57
N ILE A 148 3.27 7.97 3.79
CA ILE A 148 4.27 7.41 2.86
C ILE A 148 4.37 8.23 1.57
N SER A 149 3.30 8.95 1.18
CA SER A 149 3.23 9.57 -0.15
C SER A 149 4.10 10.83 -0.34
N ASP A 150 4.45 11.55 0.73
CA ASP A 150 5.28 12.76 0.60
C ASP A 150 6.79 12.43 0.68
N GLU A 151 7.23 11.56 1.60
CA GLU A 151 8.65 11.17 1.70
C GLU A 151 9.13 10.30 0.53
N ASP A 152 8.28 9.42 -0.02
CA ASP A 152 8.64 8.59 -1.17
C ASP A 152 8.58 9.38 -2.49
N ASN A 153 7.69 10.36 -2.61
CA ASN A 153 7.69 11.28 -3.75
C ASN A 153 8.90 12.22 -3.70
N ASP A 154 9.24 12.77 -2.52
CA ASP A 154 10.48 13.54 -2.33
C ASP A 154 11.74 12.68 -2.57
N PHE A 155 11.72 11.40 -2.20
CA PHE A 155 12.80 10.47 -2.52
C PHE A 155 12.89 10.20 -4.03
N TYR A 156 11.77 9.98 -4.72
CA TYR A 156 11.75 9.78 -6.17
C TYR A 156 12.23 11.02 -6.93
N ILE A 157 11.73 12.20 -6.55
CA ILE A 157 12.14 13.50 -7.09
C ILE A 157 13.62 13.74 -6.78
N SER A 158 14.07 13.59 -5.53
CA SER A 158 15.47 13.81 -5.17
C SER A 158 16.44 12.87 -5.89
N ILE A 159 16.07 11.61 -6.13
CA ILE A 159 16.92 10.68 -6.88
C ILE A 159 16.92 11.02 -8.37
N THR A 160 15.78 11.35 -8.96
CA THR A 160 15.70 11.70 -10.39
C THR A 160 16.37 13.04 -10.71
N GLU A 161 16.37 13.99 -9.76
CA GLU A 161 17.05 15.29 -9.90
C GLU A 161 18.57 15.23 -9.65
N HIS A 162 19.04 14.27 -8.84
CA HIS A 162 20.46 14.15 -8.47
C HIS A 162 21.13 12.95 -9.14
N GLU A 163 21.08 12.92 -10.48
CA GLU A 163 21.73 11.88 -11.28
C GLU A 163 23.25 11.85 -11.05
N LEU A 164 23.78 10.70 -10.63
CA LEU A 164 25.21 10.47 -10.50
C LEU A 164 25.75 9.69 -11.69
N LYS A 165 26.49 10.36 -12.56
CA LYS A 165 27.12 9.73 -13.73
C LYS A 165 28.35 8.90 -13.34
N VAL A 166 28.63 7.85 -14.13
CA VAL A 166 29.76 6.92 -13.89
C VAL A 166 31.10 7.68 -13.80
N ASN A 167 31.35 8.63 -14.69
CA ASN A 167 32.59 9.42 -14.70
C ASN A 167 32.74 10.28 -13.42
N ASP A 168 31.64 10.90 -12.97
CA ASP A 168 31.64 11.71 -11.75
C ASP A 168 31.85 10.85 -10.51
N PHE A 169 31.21 9.68 -10.46
CA PHE A 169 31.44 8.69 -9.43
C PHE A 169 32.91 8.26 -9.38
N GLN A 170 33.52 7.91 -10.52
CA GLN A 170 34.92 7.49 -10.58
C GLN A 170 35.87 8.58 -10.07
N ALA A 171 35.62 9.84 -10.43
CA ALA A 171 36.38 10.98 -9.92
C ALA A 171 36.23 11.14 -8.39
N LYS A 172 35.01 11.02 -7.86
CA LYS A 172 34.73 11.09 -6.41
C LYS A 172 35.41 9.96 -5.64
N ILE A 173 35.31 8.71 -6.12
CA ILE A 173 35.94 7.55 -5.48
C ILE A 173 37.47 7.67 -5.49
N LYS A 174 38.06 8.14 -6.60
CA LYS A 174 39.50 8.37 -6.66
C LYS A 174 39.96 9.38 -5.60
N LYS A 175 39.25 10.50 -5.48
CA LYS A 175 39.54 11.51 -4.45
C LYS A 175 39.41 10.95 -3.03
N LEU A 176 38.32 10.24 -2.74
CA LEU A 176 38.08 9.62 -1.43
C LEU A 176 39.15 8.55 -1.12
N LYS A 177 39.62 7.80 -2.12
CA LYS A 177 40.71 6.84 -1.94
C LYS A 177 41.97 7.51 -1.40
N ASP A 178 42.37 8.61 -2.02
CA ASP A 178 43.58 9.34 -1.63
C ASP A 178 43.45 9.92 -0.21
N GLU A 179 42.26 10.42 0.15
CA GLU A 179 41.95 10.94 1.50
C GLU A 179 41.95 9.83 2.56
N ILE A 180 41.32 8.68 2.27
CA ILE A 180 41.24 7.52 3.18
C ILE A 180 42.63 6.98 3.52
N ILE A 181 43.55 6.95 2.55
CA ILE A 181 44.93 6.47 2.74
C ILE A 181 45.68 7.35 3.74
N GLN A 182 45.43 8.66 3.71
CA GLN A 182 46.13 9.65 4.53
C GLN A 182 45.49 9.86 5.91
N GLU A 183 44.20 9.56 6.05
CA GLU A 183 43.49 9.68 7.33
C GLU A 183 44.15 8.79 8.41
N ARG A 184 44.10 9.23 9.65
CA ARG A 184 44.60 8.48 10.81
C ARG A 184 43.50 8.11 11.78
N ASP A 185 42.45 8.93 11.85
CA ASP A 185 41.29 8.68 12.69
C ASP A 185 40.47 7.49 12.15
N GLU A 186 40.25 6.49 13.00
CA GLU A 186 39.56 5.27 12.62
C GLU A 186 38.09 5.52 12.26
N LEU A 187 37.41 6.40 12.99
CA LEU A 187 36.00 6.72 12.76
C LEU A 187 35.84 7.49 11.45
N LYS A 188 36.71 8.45 11.17
CA LYS A 188 36.72 9.17 9.89
C LYS A 188 37.02 8.22 8.72
N LYS A 189 38.00 7.32 8.84
CA LYS A 189 38.25 6.29 7.82
C LYS A 189 37.01 5.44 7.55
N LYS A 190 36.38 4.95 8.61
CA LYS A 190 35.16 4.14 8.50
C LYS A 190 34.02 4.95 7.86
N SER A 191 33.89 6.23 8.19
CA SER A 191 32.85 7.11 7.65
C SER A 191 33.07 7.42 6.17
N MET A 192 34.32 7.70 5.78
CA MET A 192 34.70 7.88 4.37
C MET A 192 34.50 6.59 3.56
N LEU A 193 34.87 5.43 4.12
CA LEU A 193 34.59 4.14 3.48
C LEU A 193 33.09 3.90 3.32
N LEU A 194 32.30 4.14 4.36
CA LEU A 194 30.84 4.05 4.28
C LEU A 194 30.28 5.01 3.21
N THR A 195 30.84 6.20 3.09
CA THR A 195 30.50 7.16 2.03
C THR A 195 30.76 6.57 0.64
N CYS A 196 31.92 5.93 0.40
CA CYS A 196 32.18 5.22 -0.85
C CYS A 196 31.13 4.15 -1.13
N LEU A 197 30.72 3.40 -0.12
CA LEU A 197 29.72 2.33 -0.25
C LEU A 197 28.32 2.87 -0.55
N ILE A 198 27.92 3.99 0.06
CA ILE A 198 26.66 4.67 -0.22
C ILE A 198 26.67 5.25 -1.65
N LEU A 199 27.78 5.84 -2.09
CA LEU A 199 27.91 6.36 -3.45
C LEU A 199 27.72 5.27 -4.52
N VAL A 200 28.12 4.03 -4.24
CA VAL A 200 27.87 2.89 -5.16
C VAL A 200 26.37 2.67 -5.32
N GLU A 201 25.60 2.75 -4.24
CA GLU A 201 24.15 2.56 -4.29
C GLU A 201 23.47 3.69 -5.03
N SER A 202 23.90 4.94 -4.78
CA SER A 202 23.44 6.10 -5.56
C SER A 202 23.73 5.93 -7.04
N LEU A 203 24.95 5.50 -7.42
CA LEU A 203 25.31 5.27 -8.82
C LEU A 203 24.41 4.22 -9.47
N VAL A 204 24.23 3.06 -8.83
CA VAL A 204 23.40 1.98 -9.40
C VAL A 204 21.96 2.44 -9.57
N THR A 205 21.42 3.15 -8.58
CA THR A 205 20.07 3.69 -8.65
C THR A 205 19.94 4.70 -9.78
N SER A 206 20.87 5.65 -9.93
CA SER A 206 20.86 6.62 -11.04
C SER A 206 20.91 5.92 -12.40
N VAL A 207 21.77 4.90 -12.57
CA VAL A 207 21.89 4.14 -13.82
C VAL A 207 20.60 3.39 -14.16
N ILE A 208 19.93 2.80 -13.17
CA ILE A 208 18.65 2.11 -13.39
C ILE A 208 17.58 3.12 -13.82
N LEU A 209 17.47 4.24 -13.11
CA LEU A 209 16.42 5.23 -13.35
C LEU A 209 16.61 5.99 -14.66
N ASP A 210 17.84 6.25 -15.09
CA ASP A 210 18.14 6.86 -16.40
C ASP A 210 17.60 6.01 -17.57
N LYS A 211 17.63 4.67 -17.43
CA LYS A 211 17.08 3.76 -18.44
C LYS A 211 15.56 3.57 -18.34
N MET A 212 14.94 3.98 -17.23
CA MET A 212 13.50 3.82 -17.05
C MET A 212 12.72 4.81 -17.92
N PRO A 213 11.58 4.39 -18.51
CA PRO A 213 10.69 5.32 -19.19
C PRO A 213 10.13 6.32 -18.19
N ASN A 214 10.13 7.61 -18.55
CA ASN A 214 9.54 8.65 -17.72
C ASN A 214 8.05 8.31 -17.50
N ILE A 215 7.64 8.11 -16.26
CA ILE A 215 6.27 7.71 -15.89
C ILE A 215 5.26 8.78 -16.34
N ASP A 216 5.63 10.06 -16.35
CA ASP A 216 4.79 11.15 -16.88
C ASP A 216 4.63 11.11 -18.40
N SER A 217 5.54 10.42 -19.10
CA SER A 217 5.46 10.17 -20.54
C SER A 217 4.70 8.88 -20.90
N THR A 218 4.35 8.06 -19.90
CA THR A 218 3.58 6.83 -20.14
C THR A 218 2.09 7.16 -20.35
N ASN A 219 1.38 6.33 -21.12
CA ASN A 219 -0.06 6.46 -21.35
C ASN A 219 -0.93 6.19 -20.09
N ILE A 220 -0.33 6.11 -18.91
CA ILE A 220 -1.02 5.90 -17.63
C ILE A 220 -1.64 7.23 -17.20
N LYS A 221 -2.87 7.50 -17.67
CA LYS A 221 -3.60 8.73 -17.35
C LYS A 221 -4.00 8.81 -15.88
N ASP A 222 -4.23 7.67 -15.25
CA ASP A 222 -4.70 7.60 -13.87
C ASP A 222 -3.57 7.91 -12.86
N ILE A 223 -3.89 8.74 -11.86
CA ILE A 223 -2.92 9.19 -10.85
C ILE A 223 -2.60 8.07 -9.87
N TYR A 224 -3.58 7.26 -9.49
CA TYR A 224 -3.38 6.15 -8.54
C TYR A 224 -2.45 5.09 -9.13
N HIS A 225 -2.67 4.67 -10.38
CA HIS A 225 -1.80 3.69 -11.04
C HIS A 225 -0.35 4.21 -11.21
N ARG A 226 -0.17 5.52 -11.45
CA ARG A 226 1.17 6.13 -11.49
C ARG A 226 1.88 6.03 -10.14
N LYS A 227 1.17 6.32 -9.05
CA LYS A 227 1.71 6.18 -7.68
C LYS A 227 2.09 4.74 -7.36
N VAL A 228 1.23 3.77 -7.66
CA VAL A 228 1.53 2.34 -7.42
C VAL A 228 2.79 1.90 -8.18
N VAL A 229 2.95 2.34 -9.43
CA VAL A 229 4.15 2.03 -10.23
C VAL A 229 5.38 2.72 -9.63
N GLN A 230 5.27 3.99 -9.23
CA GLN A 230 6.36 4.74 -8.57
C GLN A 230 6.81 4.05 -7.28
N GLU A 231 5.88 3.69 -6.39
CA GLU A 231 6.17 2.98 -5.14
C GLU A 231 6.83 1.62 -5.38
N SER A 232 6.36 0.88 -6.39
CA SER A 232 6.98 -0.39 -6.79
C SER A 232 8.43 -0.21 -7.26
N ILE A 233 8.70 0.87 -7.99
CA ILE A 233 10.05 1.23 -8.44
C ILE A 233 10.91 1.63 -7.25
N ILE A 234 10.42 2.54 -6.39
CA ILE A 234 11.13 3.06 -5.20
C ILE A 234 11.52 1.91 -4.27
N SER A 235 10.57 1.06 -3.93
CA SER A 235 10.80 -0.12 -3.08
C SER A 235 11.85 -1.05 -3.70
N SER A 236 11.81 -1.24 -5.02
CA SER A 236 12.78 -2.07 -5.76
C SER A 236 14.18 -1.45 -5.83
N VAL A 237 14.32 -0.14 -6.01
CA VAL A 237 15.64 0.52 -6.04
C VAL A 237 16.24 0.71 -4.65
N ARG A 238 15.45 0.75 -3.58
CA ARG A 238 15.95 0.80 -2.18
C ARG A 238 16.60 -0.50 -1.75
N ASN A 239 16.12 -1.64 -2.23
CA ASN A 239 16.62 -2.95 -1.83
C ASN A 239 17.67 -3.51 -2.82
N HIS A 240 18.64 -4.28 -2.31
CA HIS A 240 19.71 -4.83 -3.17
C HIS A 240 19.18 -5.86 -4.18
N ALA A 241 18.23 -6.70 -3.78
CA ALA A 241 17.66 -7.74 -4.64
C ALA A 241 16.87 -7.15 -5.82
N GLY A 242 16.07 -6.11 -5.57
CA GLY A 242 15.31 -5.37 -6.56
C GLY A 242 16.20 -4.55 -7.48
N ARG A 243 17.26 -3.90 -6.98
CA ARG A 243 18.27 -3.29 -7.85
C ARG A 243 18.87 -4.30 -8.83
N ASN A 244 19.25 -5.50 -8.37
CA ASN A 244 19.74 -6.55 -9.25
C ASN A 244 18.69 -7.00 -10.29
N LYS A 245 17.43 -7.15 -9.86
CA LYS A 245 16.33 -7.55 -10.74
C LYS A 245 16.08 -6.51 -11.81
N LEU A 246 15.90 -5.24 -11.42
CA LEU A 246 15.68 -4.13 -12.34
C LEU A 246 16.85 -3.95 -13.29
N PHE A 247 18.09 -3.96 -12.78
CA PHE A 247 19.27 -3.86 -13.63
C PHE A 247 19.31 -4.97 -14.69
N SER A 248 19.05 -6.22 -14.30
CA SER A 248 19.02 -7.34 -15.24
C SER A 248 17.90 -7.19 -16.29
N GLN A 249 16.76 -6.62 -15.90
CA GLN A 249 15.64 -6.37 -16.81
C GLN A 249 15.95 -5.27 -17.83
N TYR A 250 16.61 -4.18 -17.42
CA TYR A 250 16.90 -3.05 -18.31
C TYR A 250 18.15 -3.24 -19.17
N PHE A 251 19.15 -3.97 -18.66
CA PHE A 251 20.44 -4.09 -19.33
C PHE A 251 20.70 -5.49 -19.92
N GLY A 252 19.81 -6.47 -19.67
CA GLY A 252 19.94 -7.84 -20.17
C GLY A 252 21.10 -8.64 -19.56
N GLU A 253 21.82 -8.07 -18.60
CA GLU A 253 22.96 -8.67 -17.91
C GLU A 253 22.84 -8.47 -16.38
N PRO A 254 23.35 -9.41 -15.57
CA PRO A 254 23.32 -9.25 -14.12
C PRO A 254 24.18 -8.07 -13.68
N LEU A 255 23.73 -7.39 -12.62
CA LEU A 255 24.54 -6.34 -12.00
C LEU A 255 25.87 -6.93 -11.51
N PRO A 256 27.02 -6.24 -11.71
CA PRO A 256 28.30 -6.72 -11.23
C PRO A 256 28.33 -7.00 -9.72
N GLN A 257 29.14 -7.97 -9.31
CA GLN A 257 29.10 -8.50 -7.94
C GLN A 257 29.60 -7.48 -6.90
N GLN A 258 28.74 -7.15 -5.93
CA GLN A 258 29.09 -6.27 -4.82
C GLN A 258 29.57 -7.07 -3.59
N SER A 259 30.85 -7.46 -3.59
CA SER A 259 31.41 -8.32 -2.52
C SER A 259 31.52 -7.68 -1.12
N TRP A 260 31.12 -6.42 -0.98
CA TRP A 260 31.21 -5.58 0.22
C TRP A 260 29.87 -5.27 0.90
N ILE A 261 28.75 -5.86 0.46
CA ILE A 261 27.41 -5.59 1.04
C ILE A 261 27.39 -5.81 2.56
N SER A 262 27.96 -6.91 3.05
CA SER A 262 27.98 -7.19 4.50
C SER A 262 28.77 -6.13 5.27
N LEU A 263 29.85 -5.61 4.68
CA LEU A 263 30.63 -4.52 5.26
C LEU A 263 29.82 -3.22 5.30
N ARG A 264 29.11 -2.89 4.21
CA ARG A 264 28.22 -1.72 4.17
C ARG A 264 27.19 -1.79 5.30
N ASN A 265 26.48 -2.91 5.41
CA ASN A 265 25.42 -3.07 6.42
C ASN A 265 25.99 -2.95 7.84
N SER A 266 27.12 -3.60 8.10
CA SER A 266 27.76 -3.51 9.42
C SER A 266 28.21 -2.09 9.76
N LEU A 267 28.81 -1.36 8.81
CA LEU A 267 29.20 0.03 9.03
C LEU A 267 27.99 0.96 9.18
N ALA A 268 26.90 0.75 8.43
CA ALA A 268 25.71 1.58 8.54
C ALA A 268 25.00 1.44 9.91
N HIS A 269 24.97 0.22 10.48
CA HIS A 269 24.31 -0.03 11.76
C HIS A 269 25.22 0.14 12.98
N ASP A 270 26.53 -0.09 12.84
CA ASP A 270 27.46 -0.13 13.98
C ASP A 270 28.87 0.38 13.63
N ILE A 271 28.94 1.59 13.06
CA ILE A 271 30.22 2.23 12.73
C ILE A 271 31.11 2.45 13.97
N GLY A 272 30.48 2.68 15.13
CA GLY A 272 31.16 2.99 16.38
C GLY A 272 31.94 1.80 16.94
N ASN A 273 31.33 0.62 16.98
CA ASN A 273 31.95 -0.55 17.62
C ASN A 273 32.78 -1.42 16.67
N SER A 274 32.68 -1.22 15.34
CA SER A 274 33.52 -1.94 14.39
C SER A 274 35.02 -1.63 14.60
N LYS A 275 35.83 -2.65 14.87
CA LYS A 275 37.27 -2.46 15.12
C LYS A 275 38.05 -2.36 13.81
N LEU A 276 38.90 -1.33 13.69
CA LEU A 276 39.82 -1.17 12.58
C LEU A 276 41.23 -1.57 13.03
N ASN A 277 41.84 -2.57 12.40
CA ASN A 277 43.23 -2.95 12.68
C ASN A 277 44.04 -2.91 11.39
N LYS A 278 45.01 -1.99 11.29
CA LYS A 278 45.91 -1.86 10.12
C LYS A 278 45.18 -1.88 8.77
N ASN A 279 44.10 -1.10 8.67
CA ASN A 279 43.20 -1.01 7.50
C ASN A 279 42.33 -2.25 7.23
N ILE A 280 42.13 -3.13 8.21
CA ILE A 280 41.25 -4.29 8.12
C ILE A 280 40.07 -4.11 9.07
N ILE A 281 38.87 -4.31 8.55
CA ILE A 281 37.62 -4.35 9.32
C ILE A 281 37.12 -5.79 9.29
N ASN A 282 36.93 -6.40 10.46
CA ASN A 282 36.33 -7.72 10.56
C ASN A 282 34.81 -7.57 10.72
N VAL A 283 34.06 -8.22 9.84
CA VAL A 283 32.59 -8.26 9.89
C VAL A 283 32.15 -9.71 9.83
N HIS A 284 31.54 -10.20 10.92
CA HIS A 284 31.05 -11.58 11.06
C HIS A 284 32.11 -12.65 10.70
N GLY A 285 33.37 -12.44 11.10
CA GLY A 285 34.46 -13.37 10.82
C GLY A 285 35.10 -13.23 9.44
N LYS A 286 34.67 -12.27 8.62
CA LYS A 286 35.28 -11.95 7.32
C LYS A 286 36.07 -10.65 7.40
N ASP A 287 37.30 -10.69 6.91
CA ASP A 287 38.20 -9.54 6.87
C ASP A 287 38.03 -8.73 5.58
N TYR A 288 37.88 -7.43 5.75
CA TYR A 288 37.79 -6.45 4.67
C TYR A 288 38.96 -5.48 4.78
N ASN A 289 39.92 -5.58 3.87
CA ASN A 289 40.95 -4.57 3.72
C ASN A 289 40.37 -3.35 2.99
N ILE A 290 40.46 -2.16 3.59
CA ILE A 290 39.86 -0.92 3.07
C ILE A 290 40.31 -0.62 1.64
N ILE A 291 41.62 -0.71 1.37
CA ILE A 291 42.19 -0.39 0.05
C ILE A 291 41.67 -1.37 -0.99
N SER A 292 41.68 -2.67 -0.66
CA SER A 292 41.13 -3.71 -1.54
C SER A 292 39.64 -3.51 -1.81
N VAL A 293 38.86 -3.06 -0.83
CA VAL A 293 37.43 -2.75 -1.03
C VAL A 293 37.28 -1.59 -2.03
N ILE A 294 38.06 -0.52 -1.89
CA ILE A 294 38.00 0.62 -2.82
C ILE A 294 38.42 0.23 -4.24
N ASP A 295 39.43 -0.63 -4.39
CA ASP A 295 39.83 -1.16 -5.69
C ASP A 295 38.71 -1.99 -6.33
N LYS A 296 38.00 -2.79 -5.54
CA LYS A 296 36.83 -3.55 -6.01
C LYS A 296 35.66 -2.63 -6.39
N ILE A 297 35.44 -1.53 -5.66
CA ILE A 297 34.46 -0.51 -6.04
C ILE A 297 34.83 0.14 -7.38
N THR A 298 36.11 0.41 -7.60
CA THR A 298 36.62 0.98 -8.86
C THR A 298 36.44 0.00 -10.03
N ASN A 299 36.74 -1.28 -9.82
CA ASN A 299 36.53 -2.30 -10.85
C ASN A 299 35.04 -2.47 -11.17
N PHE A 300 34.18 -2.43 -10.15
CA PHE A 300 32.74 -2.49 -10.33
C PHE A 300 32.21 -1.34 -11.20
N SER A 301 32.66 -0.09 -11.00
CA SER A 301 32.21 1.01 -11.87
C SER A 301 32.73 0.89 -13.30
N ASN A 302 33.91 0.32 -13.50
CA ASN A 302 34.42 0.01 -14.84
C ASN A 302 33.61 -1.09 -15.54
N GLU A 303 33.23 -2.14 -14.82
CA GLU A 303 32.34 -3.20 -15.34
C GLU A 303 30.96 -2.62 -15.66
N LEU A 304 30.42 -1.79 -14.77
CA LEU A 304 29.14 -1.11 -14.98
C LEU A 304 29.16 -0.24 -16.24
N SER A 305 30.21 0.56 -16.45
CA SER A 305 30.38 1.38 -17.65
C SER A 305 30.31 0.54 -18.93
N LYS A 306 31.00 -0.61 -18.96
CA LYS A 306 31.02 -1.49 -20.14
C LYS A 306 29.62 -2.03 -20.47
N ILE A 307 28.83 -2.37 -19.45
CA ILE A 307 27.46 -2.86 -19.65
C ILE A 307 26.60 -1.73 -20.23
N ILE A 308 26.69 -0.52 -19.66
CA ILE A 308 25.96 0.66 -20.12
C ILE A 308 26.30 0.97 -21.59
N ASP A 309 27.59 1.08 -21.91
CA ASP A 309 28.07 1.40 -23.26
C ASP A 309 27.57 0.35 -24.29
N LYS A 310 27.69 -0.95 -23.96
CA LYS A 310 27.20 -2.04 -24.81
C LYS A 310 25.69 -1.94 -25.07
N THR A 311 24.90 -1.56 -24.07
CA THR A 311 23.45 -1.42 -24.22
C THR A 311 23.02 -0.17 -24.95
N ALA A 312 23.84 0.88 -24.99
CA ALA A 312 23.60 2.07 -25.80
C ALA A 312 23.76 1.77 -27.30
N ASP A 313 24.81 1.02 -27.66
CA ASP A 313 25.08 0.63 -29.05
C ASP A 313 23.96 -0.24 -29.66
N CYS A 314 23.31 -1.10 -28.86
CA CYS A 314 22.21 -1.94 -29.34
C CYS A 314 20.86 -1.21 -29.50
N SER A 315 20.66 -0.03 -28.89
CA SER A 315 19.43 0.74 -29.05
C SER A 315 19.37 1.56 -30.34
N ASP A 316 20.52 1.87 -30.95
CA ASP A 316 20.57 2.67 -32.19
C ASP A 316 20.30 1.85 -33.45
N GLU A 317 20.55 0.53 -33.45
CA GLU A 317 20.27 -0.34 -34.62
C GLU A 317 18.77 -0.63 -34.83
N ASN A 318 17.94 -0.52 -33.78
CA ASN A 318 16.50 -0.79 -33.87
C ASN A 318 15.64 0.41 -34.32
N ASN A 319 16.25 1.59 -34.52
CA ASN A 319 15.56 2.81 -35.00
C ASN A 319 15.80 3.09 -36.50
N MET A 320 16.34 2.15 -37.27
CA MET A 320 16.56 2.27 -38.72
C MET A 320 15.62 1.38 -39.58
N ILE A 321 14.35 1.18 -39.17
CA ILE A 321 13.32 0.55 -40.03
C ILE A 321 12.13 1.48 -40.22
#